data_AF-A0A8H7UUF0-F1
#
_entry.id   AF-A0A8H7UUF0-F1
#
_cell.length_a   1.000
_cell.length_b   1.000
_cell.length_c   1.000
_cell.angle_alpha   90.00
_cell.angle_beta   90.00
_cell.angle_gamma   90.00
#
_symmetry.space_group_name_H-M   'P 1'
#
loop_
_entity.id
_entity.type
_entity.pdbx_description
1 polymer ?
#
loop_
_entity_poly.entity_id
_entity_poly.type
_entity_poly.pdbx_seq_one_letter_code
_entity_poly.pdbx_strand_id
1 'polypeptide(L)'
;MKSQVNLIVNSLKDELTSLCQDVFEKPQALLPCLHTFCLECVSSIPRATVSRYTTNYALQNIIDIFKKAEDYSLEELLDRSTSSTPTRTIESLNIDGPSGESSSSSSPPEITNTKKPCRSCRPINGTGYICDVPITDTLQNGFGHIFCGYCSEYLPARGPGGNEPALNQCCSFCGVVACDKYWVCKNRGKEAKLYILSEISAVEEYIKDVEVIDTLADGHLNHSEIRLLKDYLDRSRLTWNEAWATCLSDFNDNHYTTAIARRLTPLAQQLYNTRRLVNFGNSSTVTDVDEEDDQYYDRMGEDGILPSEHLHACYGCAVTVVNGQFYGFWKEVVENGLQRDLREKCPHGTFCESQWRTEGHAERLSHIETEGTGLTVYRNSSEFYEIYDDFND
;
A
#
# COMPACT_ATOMS: atom_id res chain seq x y z
N MET A 1 1.61 31.58 -4.28
CA MET A 1 0.55 30.56 -4.47
C MET A 1 0.24 30.25 -5.94
N LYS A 2 -0.48 31.06 -6.75
CA LYS A 2 -0.88 30.65 -8.13
C LYS A 2 0.28 30.21 -9.04
N SER A 3 1.43 30.87 -8.96
CA SER A 3 2.65 30.48 -9.71
C SER A 3 3.22 29.13 -9.27
N GLN A 4 3.18 28.82 -7.98
CA GLN A 4 3.65 27.54 -7.43
C GLN A 4 2.70 26.39 -7.77
N VAL A 5 1.38 26.63 -7.75
CA VAL A 5 0.37 25.65 -8.17
C VAL A 5 0.59 25.27 -9.64
N ASN A 6 0.79 26.25 -10.53
CA ASN A 6 1.07 25.97 -11.94
C ASN A 6 2.38 25.21 -12.16
N LEU A 7 3.42 25.48 -11.36
CA LEU A 7 4.69 24.74 -11.41
C LEU A 7 4.51 23.27 -11.00
N ILE A 8 3.78 23.02 -9.92
CA ILE A 8 3.46 21.67 -9.45
C ILE A 8 2.61 20.93 -10.48
N VAL A 9 1.58 21.60 -11.03
CA VAL A 9 0.69 21.05 -12.06
C VAL A 9 1.47 20.66 -13.32
N ASN A 10 2.41 21.48 -13.77
CA ASN A 10 3.23 21.16 -14.94
C ASN A 10 4.24 20.04 -14.66
N SER A 11 4.87 20.03 -13.48
CA SER A 11 5.79 18.96 -13.07
C SER A 11 5.07 17.61 -13.00
N LEU A 12 3.84 17.59 -12.47
CA LEU A 12 3.03 16.38 -12.38
C LEU A 12 2.52 15.91 -13.74
N LYS A 13 2.23 16.83 -14.68
CA LYS A 13 1.85 16.46 -16.05
C LYS A 13 2.93 15.63 -16.72
N ASP A 14 4.19 16.03 -16.60
CA ASP A 14 5.30 15.31 -17.22
C ASP A 14 5.43 13.88 -16.63
N GLU A 15 5.20 13.72 -15.33
CA GLU A 15 5.22 12.41 -14.65
C GLU A 15 3.96 11.55 -14.90
N LEU A 16 2.84 12.17 -15.24
CA LEU A 16 1.54 11.51 -15.48
C LEU A 16 1.26 11.25 -16.98
N THR A 17 2.27 11.36 -17.83
CA THR A 17 2.12 11.08 -19.27
C THR A 17 2.21 9.59 -19.58
N SER A 18 1.25 9.09 -20.36
CA SER A 18 1.26 7.71 -20.83
C SER A 18 2.01 7.56 -22.16
N LEU A 19 1.98 6.36 -22.75
CA LEU A 19 2.51 6.10 -24.09
C LEU A 19 1.87 6.99 -25.18
N CYS A 20 0.64 7.48 -24.96
CA CYS A 20 -0.01 8.44 -25.86
C CYS A 20 0.50 9.88 -25.71
N GLN A 21 1.49 10.12 -24.84
CA GLN A 21 2.03 11.44 -24.51
C GLN A 21 0.98 12.41 -23.94
N ASP A 22 -0.09 11.86 -23.37
CA ASP A 22 -1.16 12.60 -22.70
C ASP A 22 -1.33 12.09 -21.27
N VAL A 23 -2.00 12.89 -20.43
CA VAL A 23 -2.39 12.50 -19.07
C VAL A 23 -3.19 11.21 -19.14
N PHE A 24 -2.89 10.27 -18.24
CA PHE A 24 -3.56 8.98 -18.24
C PHE A 24 -5.10 9.09 -18.30
N GLU A 25 -5.70 8.43 -19.29
CA GLU A 25 -7.13 8.19 -19.35
C GLU A 25 -7.41 6.72 -18.98
N LYS A 26 -8.10 6.51 -17.85
CA LYS A 26 -8.41 5.18 -17.27
C LYS A 26 -7.16 4.33 -17.09
N PRO A 27 -6.20 4.74 -16.24
CA PRO A 27 -4.93 4.06 -16.05
C PRO A 27 -5.10 2.59 -15.68
N GLN A 28 -4.41 1.73 -16.41
CA GLN A 28 -4.35 0.28 -16.22
C GLN A 28 -2.92 -0.13 -15.91
N ALA A 29 -2.70 -0.76 -14.76
CA ALA A 29 -1.44 -1.39 -14.40
C ALA A 29 -1.36 -2.78 -15.04
N LEU A 30 -0.30 -3.03 -15.80
CA LEU A 30 0.01 -4.35 -16.36
C LEU A 30 0.46 -5.28 -15.25
N LEU A 31 -0.02 -6.51 -15.24
CA LEU A 31 0.41 -7.52 -14.28
C LEU A 31 1.40 -8.49 -14.95
N PRO A 32 2.54 -8.83 -14.29
CA PRO A 32 2.89 -8.49 -12.91
C PRO A 32 3.75 -7.22 -12.74
N CYS A 33 4.20 -6.59 -13.82
CA CYS A 33 5.25 -5.56 -13.75
C CYS A 33 4.79 -4.17 -13.25
N LEU A 34 3.50 -3.98 -13.02
CA LEU A 34 2.85 -2.77 -12.49
C LEU A 34 3.04 -1.48 -13.30
N HIS A 35 3.68 -1.54 -14.46
CA HIS A 35 3.71 -0.42 -15.40
C HIS A 35 2.30 -0.01 -15.79
N THR A 36 2.01 1.28 -15.71
CA THR A 36 0.66 1.82 -15.91
C THR A 36 0.57 2.51 -17.27
N PHE A 37 -0.52 2.27 -18.00
CA PHE A 37 -0.82 2.82 -19.33
C PHE A 37 -2.29 3.23 -19.41
N CYS A 38 -2.69 4.07 -20.35
CA CYS A 38 -4.12 4.26 -20.65
C CYS A 38 -4.73 2.93 -21.12
N LEU A 39 -6.02 2.72 -20.88
CA LEU A 39 -6.75 1.53 -21.34
C LEU A 39 -6.60 1.31 -22.85
N GLU A 40 -6.65 2.38 -23.63
CA GLU A 40 -6.48 2.35 -25.09
C GLU A 40 -5.03 2.00 -25.47
N CYS A 41 -4.04 2.56 -24.77
CA CYS A 41 -2.64 2.23 -24.96
C CYS A 41 -2.37 0.75 -24.68
N VAL A 42 -2.89 0.19 -23.58
CA VAL A 42 -2.77 -1.25 -23.27
C VAL A 42 -3.36 -2.11 -24.39
N SER A 43 -4.47 -1.69 -24.97
CA SER A 43 -5.15 -2.42 -26.04
C SER A 43 -4.31 -2.47 -27.34
N SER A 44 -3.42 -1.49 -27.53
CA SER A 44 -2.49 -1.43 -28.66
C SER A 44 -1.20 -2.25 -28.47
N ILE A 45 -0.89 -2.65 -27.22
CA ILE A 45 0.28 -3.50 -26.92
C ILE A 45 0.01 -4.92 -27.42
N PRO A 46 0.93 -5.54 -28.19
CA PRO A 46 0.75 -6.92 -28.64
C PRO A 46 0.49 -7.88 -27.47
N ARG A 47 -0.60 -8.66 -27.54
CA ARG A 47 -1.04 -9.58 -26.46
C ARG A 47 -0.04 -10.68 -26.11
N ALA A 48 1.00 -10.88 -26.92
CA ALA A 48 2.04 -11.88 -26.68
C ALA A 48 2.90 -11.58 -25.43
N THR A 49 2.97 -10.31 -24.99
CA THR A 49 3.80 -9.90 -23.85
C THR A 49 3.03 -9.69 -22.54
N VAL A 50 1.72 -9.39 -22.59
CA VAL A 50 0.94 -9.08 -21.39
C VAL A 50 -0.47 -9.64 -21.49
N SER A 51 -0.81 -10.57 -20.60
CA SER A 51 -2.10 -11.28 -20.60
C SER A 51 -3.13 -10.70 -19.64
N ARG A 52 -2.71 -9.83 -18.71
CA ARG A 52 -3.56 -9.27 -17.65
C ARG A 52 -3.18 -7.83 -17.31
N TYR A 53 -4.19 -7.03 -17.03
CA TYR A 53 -4.06 -5.69 -16.49
C TYR A 53 -5.21 -5.42 -15.51
N THR A 54 -5.01 -4.47 -14.61
CA THR A 54 -6.02 -4.02 -13.64
C THR A 54 -6.06 -2.51 -13.60
N THR A 55 -7.20 -1.92 -13.24
CA THR A 55 -7.30 -0.47 -13.08
C THR A 55 -6.41 -0.01 -11.92
N ASN A 56 -5.60 1.01 -12.15
CA ASN A 56 -4.76 1.63 -11.13
C ASN A 56 -5.56 2.76 -10.45
N TYR A 57 -6.30 2.41 -9.41
CA TYR A 57 -7.17 3.35 -8.70
C TYR A 57 -6.40 4.49 -8.01
N ALA A 58 -5.19 4.24 -7.54
CA ALA A 58 -4.35 5.28 -6.93
C ALA A 58 -4.04 6.37 -7.97
N LEU A 59 -3.61 5.97 -9.17
CA LEU A 59 -3.32 6.92 -10.23
C LEU A 59 -4.59 7.60 -10.76
N GLN A 60 -5.70 6.88 -10.87
CA GLN A 60 -7.00 7.46 -11.24
C GLN A 60 -7.43 8.56 -10.26
N ASN A 61 -7.29 8.34 -8.96
CA ASN A 61 -7.61 9.36 -7.95
C ASN A 61 -6.74 10.61 -8.10
N ILE A 62 -5.44 10.46 -8.38
CA ILE A 62 -4.53 11.58 -8.62
C ILE A 62 -4.98 12.38 -9.86
N ILE A 63 -5.31 11.69 -10.94
CA ILE A 63 -5.80 12.31 -12.18
C ILE A 63 -7.12 13.05 -11.94
N ASP A 64 -8.02 12.49 -11.15
CA ASP A 64 -9.31 13.12 -10.85
C ASP A 64 -9.15 14.39 -10.00
N ILE A 65 -8.22 14.38 -9.03
CA ILE A 65 -7.83 15.59 -8.28
C ILE A 65 -7.24 16.63 -9.22
N PHE A 66 -6.37 16.20 -10.12
CA PHE A 66 -5.71 17.06 -11.10
C PHE A 66 -6.72 17.76 -12.02
N LYS A 67 -7.65 17.01 -12.60
CA LYS A 67 -8.71 17.55 -13.47
C LYS A 67 -9.60 18.55 -12.74
N LYS A 68 -9.99 18.24 -11.49
CA LYS A 68 -10.75 19.18 -10.66
C LYS A 68 -9.97 20.48 -10.42
N ALA A 69 -8.67 20.41 -10.16
CA ALA A 69 -7.85 21.60 -9.93
C ALA A 69 -7.74 22.48 -11.18
N GLU A 70 -7.68 21.88 -12.38
CA GLU A 70 -7.73 22.62 -13.65
C GLU A 70 -9.08 23.31 -13.86
N ASP A 71 -10.18 22.62 -13.57
CA ASP A 71 -11.54 23.18 -13.71
C ASP A 71 -11.74 24.40 -12.79
N TYR A 72 -11.28 24.35 -11.53
CA TYR A 72 -11.33 25.48 -10.61
C TYR A 72 -10.52 26.69 -11.10
N SER A 73 -9.36 26.46 -11.72
CA SER A 73 -8.53 27.52 -12.28
C SER A 73 -9.23 28.22 -13.46
N LEU A 74 -10.00 27.46 -14.24
CA LEU A 74 -10.71 27.97 -15.42
C LEU A 74 -11.97 28.77 -15.06
N GLU A 75 -12.78 28.29 -14.11
CA GLU A 75 -13.98 29.01 -13.63
C GLU A 75 -13.61 30.35 -12.97
N GLU A 76 -12.54 30.41 -12.16
CA GLU A 76 -12.09 31.65 -11.52
C GLU A 76 -11.58 32.69 -12.56
N LEU A 77 -11.08 32.24 -13.71
CA LEU A 77 -10.69 33.10 -14.83
C LEU A 77 -11.90 33.61 -15.63
N LEU A 78 -12.94 32.78 -15.78
CA LEU A 78 -14.18 33.13 -16.46
C LEU A 78 -15.02 34.15 -15.65
N ASP A 79 -15.07 34.00 -14.32
CA ASP A 79 -15.76 34.94 -13.42
C ASP A 79 -15.09 36.31 -13.37
N ARG A 80 -13.75 36.37 -13.52
CA ARG A 80 -13.03 37.65 -13.66
C ARG A 80 -13.23 38.33 -15.01
N SER A 81 -13.63 37.57 -16.03
CA SER A 81 -13.80 38.07 -17.39
C SER A 81 -15.20 38.65 -17.65
N THR A 82 -16.17 38.41 -16.77
CA THR A 82 -17.58 38.76 -16.98
C THR A 82 -18.11 39.88 -16.07
N SER A 83 -17.29 40.47 -15.19
CA SER A 83 -17.70 41.65 -14.40
C SER A 83 -17.59 42.96 -15.20
N SER A 84 -18.37 43.11 -16.27
CA SER A 84 -18.72 44.45 -16.79
C SER A 84 -20.10 44.46 -17.47
N THR A 85 -21.03 45.12 -16.76
CA THR A 85 -22.31 45.71 -17.22
C THR A 85 -23.52 44.78 -17.46
N PRO A 86 -24.69 45.07 -16.84
CA PRO A 86 -25.91 44.30 -17.03
C PRO A 86 -26.75 44.87 -18.18
N THR A 87 -27.16 44.02 -19.13
CA THR A 87 -28.26 44.34 -20.06
C THR A 87 -29.24 43.18 -20.12
N ARG A 88 -30.45 43.44 -19.61
CA ARG A 88 -31.67 42.65 -19.82
C ARG A 88 -32.04 42.68 -21.30
N THR A 89 -32.28 41.51 -21.90
CA THR A 89 -33.37 41.36 -22.88
C THR A 89 -33.92 39.93 -22.87
N ILE A 90 -35.25 39.86 -22.86
CA ILE A 90 -36.11 38.70 -23.10
C ILE A 90 -36.11 38.40 -24.60
N GLU A 91 -35.96 37.15 -25.03
CA GLU A 91 -36.73 36.63 -26.17
C GLU A 91 -36.63 35.10 -26.32
N SER A 92 -37.81 34.48 -26.38
CA SER A 92 -38.10 33.10 -26.69
C SER A 92 -38.06 32.89 -28.20
N LEU A 93 -37.53 31.77 -28.71
CA LEU A 93 -37.96 31.22 -30.01
C LEU A 93 -37.73 29.70 -30.10
N ASN A 94 -38.81 28.99 -30.43
CA ASN A 94 -38.87 27.61 -30.91
C ASN A 94 -38.16 27.49 -32.27
N ILE A 95 -37.45 26.38 -32.52
CA ILE A 95 -37.14 25.93 -33.88
C ILE A 95 -37.29 24.40 -33.97
N ASP A 96 -38.16 24.01 -34.92
CA ASP A 96 -38.48 22.67 -35.38
C ASP A 96 -37.30 21.94 -36.04
N GLY A 97 -37.36 20.60 -36.03
CA GLY A 97 -36.42 19.72 -36.73
C GLY A 97 -36.58 19.70 -38.25
N PRO A 98 -35.70 18.94 -38.94
CA PRO A 98 -36.26 17.81 -39.68
C PRO A 98 -35.41 16.52 -39.66
N SER A 99 -36.18 15.45 -39.88
CA SER A 99 -35.90 14.06 -40.21
C SER A 99 -34.66 13.73 -41.06
N GLY A 100 -33.96 12.68 -40.60
CA GLY A 100 -33.77 11.45 -41.37
C GLY A 100 -32.57 11.37 -42.30
N GLU A 101 -31.63 10.47 -41.97
CA GLU A 101 -31.13 9.48 -42.94
C GLU A 101 -30.43 8.31 -42.22
N SER A 102 -30.89 7.11 -42.56
CA SER A 102 -30.55 5.84 -41.95
C SER A 102 -29.18 5.36 -42.44
N SER A 103 -28.16 5.46 -41.59
CA SER A 103 -26.85 4.86 -41.83
C SER A 103 -26.73 3.58 -41.00
N SER A 104 -26.78 2.44 -41.67
CA SER A 104 -26.51 1.12 -41.11
C SER A 104 -25.04 1.03 -40.71
N SER A 105 -24.74 1.42 -39.46
CA SER A 105 -23.47 1.16 -38.82
C SER A 105 -23.49 -0.25 -38.22
N SER A 106 -22.54 -1.08 -38.65
CA SER A 106 -22.22 -2.35 -38.01
C SER A 106 -21.83 -2.07 -36.56
N SER A 107 -22.75 -2.34 -35.64
CA SER A 107 -22.54 -2.16 -34.21
C SER A 107 -21.33 -3.00 -33.78
N PRO A 108 -20.32 -2.40 -33.12
CA PRO A 108 -19.27 -3.16 -32.47
C PRO A 108 -19.91 -4.12 -31.45
N PRO A 109 -19.30 -5.29 -31.18
CA PRO A 109 -19.87 -6.25 -30.24
C PRO A 109 -20.12 -5.54 -28.90
N GLU A 110 -21.39 -5.44 -28.49
CA GLU A 110 -21.76 -5.03 -27.14
C GLU A 110 -21.08 -5.98 -26.17
N ILE A 111 -19.98 -5.53 -25.58
CA ILE A 111 -19.41 -6.16 -24.39
C ILE A 111 -20.42 -5.87 -23.30
N THR A 112 -21.46 -6.69 -23.20
CA THR A 112 -22.35 -6.73 -22.04
C THR A 112 -21.52 -7.28 -20.88
N ASN A 113 -20.67 -6.42 -20.30
CA ASN A 113 -20.01 -6.63 -19.02
C ASN A 113 -21.12 -6.62 -17.96
N THR A 114 -21.89 -7.69 -17.92
CA THR A 114 -22.86 -7.97 -16.88
C THR A 114 -22.05 -8.17 -15.61
N LYS A 115 -21.83 -7.09 -14.87
CA LYS A 115 -21.13 -7.10 -13.59
C LYS A 115 -21.83 -8.15 -12.74
N LYS A 116 -21.13 -9.25 -12.45
CA LYS A 116 -21.66 -10.28 -11.57
C LYS A 116 -21.81 -9.67 -10.18
N PRO A 117 -22.95 -9.84 -9.50
CA PRO A 117 -23.12 -9.40 -8.13
C PRO A 117 -22.10 -10.06 -7.20
N CYS A 118 -21.85 -9.45 -6.05
CA CYS A 118 -21.10 -10.12 -4.98
C CYS A 118 -21.87 -11.35 -4.47
N ARG A 119 -21.20 -12.27 -3.78
CA ARG A 119 -21.86 -13.51 -3.27
C ARG A 119 -22.92 -13.24 -2.19
N SER A 120 -22.86 -12.08 -1.53
CA SER A 120 -23.82 -11.65 -0.50
C SER A 120 -25.04 -10.91 -1.07
N CYS A 121 -25.03 -10.60 -2.36
CA CYS A 121 -26.09 -9.84 -3.00
C CYS A 121 -27.28 -10.74 -3.37
N ARG A 122 -28.49 -10.37 -2.93
CA ARG A 122 -29.76 -10.99 -3.33
C ARG A 122 -30.41 -10.24 -4.50
N PRO A 123 -31.05 -10.93 -5.45
CA PRO A 123 -31.68 -10.29 -6.61
C PRO A 123 -33.03 -9.63 -6.23
N ILE A 124 -33.04 -8.36 -5.79
CA ILE A 124 -34.25 -7.72 -5.21
C ILE A 124 -34.49 -6.24 -5.63
N ASN A 125 -33.72 -5.61 -6.54
CA ASN A 125 -34.01 -4.20 -6.97
C ASN A 125 -33.96 -3.96 -8.48
N GLY A 126 -34.39 -2.75 -8.90
CA GLY A 126 -34.39 -2.31 -10.30
C GLY A 126 -33.00 -2.19 -10.95
N THR A 127 -31.92 -2.26 -10.17
CA THR A 127 -30.52 -2.37 -10.65
C THR A 127 -29.97 -3.80 -10.59
N GLY A 128 -30.77 -4.76 -10.09
CA GLY A 128 -30.52 -6.20 -10.11
C GLY A 128 -30.20 -6.87 -8.77
N TYR A 129 -29.60 -6.19 -7.77
CA TYR A 129 -29.07 -6.82 -6.54
C TYR A 129 -28.96 -5.91 -5.28
N ILE A 130 -29.17 -6.45 -4.06
CA ILE A 130 -29.02 -5.80 -2.74
C ILE A 130 -28.16 -6.68 -1.80
N CYS A 131 -27.20 -6.11 -1.06
CA CYS A 131 -26.47 -6.80 0.00
C CYS A 131 -27.14 -6.58 1.37
N ASP A 132 -27.58 -7.65 2.05
CA ASP A 132 -28.47 -7.58 3.23
C ASP A 132 -27.83 -6.97 4.49
N VAL A 133 -26.51 -6.92 4.58
CA VAL A 133 -25.83 -6.31 5.73
C VAL A 133 -25.59 -4.85 5.37
N PRO A 134 -26.38 -3.90 5.93
CA PRO A 134 -26.36 -2.52 5.50
C PRO A 134 -24.95 -1.97 5.65
N ILE A 135 -24.53 -1.32 4.59
CA ILE A 135 -23.36 -0.45 4.58
C ILE A 135 -23.92 0.83 5.15
N THR A 136 -23.45 1.18 6.34
CA THR A 136 -24.19 1.86 7.42
C THR A 136 -24.62 3.30 7.15
N ASP A 137 -24.62 3.74 5.89
CA ASP A 137 -24.94 5.09 5.54
C ASP A 137 -26.05 5.12 4.48
N THR A 138 -27.26 5.43 4.93
CA THR A 138 -28.48 5.56 4.09
C THR A 138 -28.36 6.62 2.98
N LEU A 139 -27.28 7.38 2.96
CA LEU A 139 -26.97 8.42 1.98
C LEU A 139 -26.03 7.95 0.85
N GLN A 140 -25.49 6.72 0.91
CA GLN A 140 -24.58 6.25 -0.12
C GLN A 140 -25.34 5.63 -1.30
N ASN A 141 -25.50 6.43 -2.35
CA ASN A 141 -25.96 6.00 -3.67
C ASN A 141 -24.96 5.01 -4.32
N GLY A 142 -24.96 3.76 -3.86
CA GLY A 142 -24.63 2.61 -4.71
C GLY A 142 -23.18 2.08 -4.77
N PHE A 143 -22.26 2.40 -3.84
CA PHE A 143 -20.86 1.95 -3.98
C PHE A 143 -20.19 1.28 -2.77
N GLY A 144 -20.92 0.55 -1.94
CA GLY A 144 -20.32 -0.23 -0.85
C GLY A 144 -19.76 -1.62 -1.26
N HIS A 145 -19.20 -1.75 -2.45
CA HIS A 145 -18.50 -2.97 -2.86
C HIS A 145 -17.11 -2.65 -3.36
N ILE A 146 -16.15 -3.44 -2.88
CA ILE A 146 -14.76 -3.44 -3.34
C ILE A 146 -14.50 -4.68 -4.19
N PHE A 147 -13.37 -4.71 -4.88
CA PHE A 147 -13.04 -5.77 -5.83
C PHE A 147 -11.80 -6.54 -5.37
N CYS A 148 -11.89 -7.86 -5.27
CA CYS A 148 -10.75 -8.70 -4.93
C CYS A 148 -9.76 -8.75 -6.10
N GLY A 149 -8.51 -8.33 -5.87
CA GLY A 149 -7.46 -8.32 -6.89
C GLY A 149 -7.06 -9.71 -7.41
N TYR A 150 -7.42 -10.77 -6.70
CA TYR A 150 -6.95 -12.14 -7.00
C TYR A 150 -7.98 -13.04 -7.69
N CYS A 151 -9.26 -12.96 -7.31
CA CYS A 151 -10.34 -13.74 -7.93
C CYS A 151 -11.26 -12.90 -8.80
N SER A 152 -11.07 -11.59 -8.85
CA SER A 152 -11.86 -10.67 -9.65
C SER A 152 -13.36 -10.71 -9.33
N GLU A 153 -13.69 -10.95 -8.06
CA GLU A 153 -15.06 -10.90 -7.56
C GLU A 153 -15.28 -9.68 -6.67
N TYR A 154 -16.50 -9.13 -6.72
CA TYR A 154 -16.93 -8.11 -5.77
C TYR A 154 -17.15 -8.73 -4.39
N LEU A 155 -16.80 -7.96 -3.35
CA LEU A 155 -17.15 -8.22 -1.96
C LEU A 155 -17.66 -6.92 -1.31
N PRO A 156 -18.54 -7.01 -0.30
CA PRO A 156 -18.99 -5.82 0.42
C PRO A 156 -17.82 -5.12 1.09
N ALA A 157 -17.74 -3.80 0.98
CA ALA A 157 -16.79 -2.98 1.72
C ALA A 157 -17.22 -2.90 3.19
N ARG A 158 -16.29 -3.18 4.12
CA ARG A 158 -16.56 -3.23 5.57
C ARG A 158 -15.63 -2.32 6.39
N GLY A 159 -14.81 -1.52 5.73
CA GLY A 159 -13.96 -0.54 6.36
C GLY A 159 -14.75 0.69 6.83
N PRO A 160 -14.05 1.66 7.44
CA PRO A 160 -14.62 2.94 7.82
C PRO A 160 -15.32 3.61 6.63
N GLY A 161 -16.47 4.25 6.89
CA GLY A 161 -17.22 4.96 5.85
C GLY A 161 -17.89 4.06 4.79
N GLY A 162 -17.85 2.74 4.92
CA GLY A 162 -18.64 1.81 4.10
C GLY A 162 -18.19 1.63 2.65
N ASN A 163 -17.15 2.34 2.20
CA ASN A 163 -16.58 2.21 0.84
C ASN A 163 -15.12 1.75 0.84
N GLU A 164 -14.53 1.56 2.02
CA GLU A 164 -13.15 1.13 2.18
C GLU A 164 -13.07 -0.35 2.59
N PRO A 165 -11.96 -1.05 2.31
CA PRO A 165 -11.73 -2.38 2.85
C PRO A 165 -11.50 -2.33 4.38
N ALA A 166 -12.07 -3.30 5.10
CA ALA A 166 -11.61 -3.60 6.46
C ALA A 166 -10.23 -4.28 6.43
N LEU A 167 -9.55 -4.37 7.58
CA LEU A 167 -8.23 -5.03 7.70
C LEU A 167 -8.21 -6.46 7.15
N ASN A 168 -9.26 -7.24 7.40
CA ASN A 168 -9.36 -8.61 6.90
C ASN A 168 -9.80 -8.70 5.43
N GLN A 169 -9.91 -7.56 4.74
CA GLN A 169 -10.27 -7.43 3.33
C GLN A 169 -9.15 -6.82 2.48
N CYS A 170 -8.03 -6.40 3.08
CA CYS A 170 -6.89 -5.88 2.34
C CYS A 170 -5.57 -6.18 3.03
N CYS A 171 -4.48 -6.08 2.26
CA CYS A 171 -3.15 -6.08 2.83
C CYS A 171 -2.91 -4.76 3.57
N SER A 172 -2.53 -4.84 4.84
CA SER A 172 -2.16 -3.72 5.71
C SER A 172 -0.94 -2.95 5.21
N PHE A 173 -0.12 -3.49 4.30
CA PHE A 173 1.13 -2.89 3.82
C PHE A 173 1.06 -2.32 2.39
N CYS A 174 0.22 -2.89 1.53
CA CYS A 174 0.14 -2.43 0.13
C CYS A 174 -1.29 -2.07 -0.30
N GLY A 175 -2.28 -2.25 0.59
CA GLY A 175 -3.69 -1.93 0.31
C GLY A 175 -4.37 -2.88 -0.68
N VAL A 176 -3.68 -3.88 -1.23
CA VAL A 176 -4.28 -4.84 -2.16
C VAL A 176 -5.49 -5.51 -1.50
N VAL A 177 -6.65 -5.37 -2.14
CA VAL A 177 -7.91 -5.95 -1.66
C VAL A 177 -7.94 -7.44 -1.96
N ALA A 178 -8.22 -8.23 -0.93
CA ALA A 178 -8.31 -9.69 -1.00
C ALA A 178 -9.50 -10.20 -0.18
N CYS A 179 -10.20 -11.19 -0.71
CA CYS A 179 -11.40 -11.73 -0.07
C CYS A 179 -11.16 -12.99 0.78
N ASP A 180 -9.89 -13.39 0.96
CA ASP A 180 -9.53 -14.65 1.61
C ASP A 180 -9.98 -14.74 3.06
N LYS A 181 -9.52 -13.82 3.91
CA LYS A 181 -9.91 -13.79 5.34
C LYS A 181 -11.36 -13.36 5.56
N TYR A 182 -12.00 -12.74 4.56
CA TYR A 182 -13.42 -12.39 4.64
C TYR A 182 -14.35 -13.60 4.40
N TRP A 183 -14.15 -14.37 3.33
CA TRP A 183 -15.05 -15.48 2.97
C TRP A 183 -14.41 -16.60 2.14
N VAL A 184 -13.09 -16.75 2.22
CA VAL A 184 -12.27 -17.69 1.43
C VAL A 184 -12.25 -17.35 -0.07
N CYS A 185 -11.04 -17.08 -0.57
CA CYS A 185 -10.85 -16.71 -1.96
C CYS A 185 -11.05 -17.92 -2.89
N LYS A 186 -11.63 -17.70 -4.07
CA LYS A 186 -11.74 -18.75 -5.11
C LYS A 186 -10.38 -19.09 -5.71
N ASN A 187 -9.48 -18.11 -5.76
CA ASN A 187 -8.09 -18.35 -6.10
C ASN A 187 -7.41 -18.98 -4.87
N ARG A 188 -6.94 -20.23 -5.02
CA ARG A 188 -6.31 -21.00 -3.94
C ARG A 188 -4.78 -20.83 -3.89
N GLY A 189 -4.21 -20.02 -4.78
CA GLY A 189 -2.79 -19.70 -4.77
C GLY A 189 -2.37 -19.02 -3.45
N LYS A 190 -1.09 -19.19 -3.07
CA LYS A 190 -0.54 -18.57 -1.84
C LYS A 190 -0.64 -17.05 -1.91
N GLU A 191 -0.56 -16.50 -3.12
CA GLU A 191 -0.63 -15.07 -3.43
C GLU A 191 -1.99 -14.48 -3.09
N ALA A 192 -3.05 -15.27 -3.19
CA ALA A 192 -4.42 -14.82 -2.98
C ALA A 192 -4.85 -14.78 -1.50
N LYS A 193 -3.99 -15.26 -0.60
CA LYS A 193 -4.25 -15.31 0.83
C LYS A 193 -3.84 -14.03 1.55
N LEU A 194 -4.50 -13.75 2.67
CA LEU A 194 -4.06 -12.75 3.64
C LEU A 194 -3.57 -13.47 4.89
N TYR A 195 -2.33 -13.19 5.29
CA TYR A 195 -1.65 -13.79 6.43
C TYR A 195 -1.65 -12.82 7.59
N ILE A 196 -2.02 -13.28 8.78
CA ILE A 196 -1.76 -12.53 10.02
C ILE A 196 -0.32 -12.84 10.42
N LEU A 197 0.47 -11.82 10.75
CA LEU A 197 1.92 -11.98 10.96
C LEU A 197 2.23 -13.00 12.08
N SER A 198 1.47 -12.97 13.18
CA SER A 198 1.59 -13.93 14.29
C SER A 198 1.16 -15.36 13.94
N GLU A 199 0.37 -15.56 12.89
CA GLU A 199 -0.09 -16.89 12.45
C GLU A 199 0.89 -17.57 11.46
N ILE A 200 1.96 -16.89 11.05
CA ILE A 200 2.95 -17.45 10.13
C ILE A 200 3.80 -18.50 10.88
N SER A 201 3.55 -19.77 10.57
CA SER A 201 4.22 -20.92 11.21
C SER A 201 5.24 -21.64 10.31
N ALA A 202 5.17 -21.44 9.00
CA ALA A 202 6.11 -21.99 8.02
C ALA A 202 7.18 -20.96 7.64
N VAL A 203 7.79 -20.32 8.64
CA VAL A 203 8.69 -19.16 8.49
C VAL A 203 9.86 -19.44 7.53
N GLU A 204 10.41 -20.66 7.55
CA GLU A 204 11.49 -21.07 6.65
C GLU A 204 11.10 -21.01 5.15
N GLU A 205 9.81 -21.16 4.82
CA GLU A 205 9.34 -20.99 3.43
C GLU A 205 9.37 -19.53 3.01
N TYR A 206 8.91 -18.61 3.88
CA TYR A 206 8.82 -17.18 3.57
C TYR A 206 10.20 -16.54 3.48
N ILE A 207 11.11 -16.87 4.40
CA ILE A 207 12.43 -16.23 4.42
C ILE A 207 13.26 -16.56 3.18
N LYS A 208 13.06 -17.75 2.58
CA LYS A 208 13.80 -18.22 1.41
C LYS A 208 13.30 -17.65 0.08
N ASP A 209 12.08 -17.13 0.03
CA ASP A 209 11.44 -16.66 -1.21
C ASP A 209 11.85 -15.23 -1.57
N VAL A 210 13.16 -14.98 -1.60
CA VAL A 210 13.73 -13.63 -1.77
C VAL A 210 13.40 -12.99 -3.12
N GLU A 211 13.01 -13.79 -4.11
CA GLU A 211 12.62 -13.31 -5.44
C GLU A 211 11.32 -12.50 -5.44
N VAL A 212 10.50 -12.64 -4.39
CA VAL A 212 9.20 -11.96 -4.25
C VAL A 212 9.35 -10.60 -3.56
N ILE A 213 10.54 -10.27 -3.03
CA ILE A 213 10.78 -9.00 -2.34
C ILE A 213 10.80 -7.84 -3.35
N ASP A 214 9.84 -6.92 -3.23
CA ASP A 214 9.71 -5.75 -4.12
C ASP A 214 10.95 -4.85 -4.14
N THR A 215 11.50 -4.53 -2.95
CA THR A 215 12.61 -3.59 -2.78
C THR A 215 13.79 -4.24 -2.06
N LEU A 216 14.78 -4.66 -2.86
CA LEU A 216 15.99 -5.33 -2.37
C LEU A 216 16.96 -4.40 -1.62
N ALA A 217 16.70 -3.09 -1.61
CA ALA A 217 17.58 -2.05 -1.06
C ALA A 217 17.39 -1.78 0.45
N ASP A 218 16.38 -2.38 1.09
CA ASP A 218 15.89 -1.92 2.40
C ASP A 218 16.18 -2.89 3.57
N GLY A 219 17.41 -3.40 3.69
CA GLY A 219 17.80 -4.24 4.84
C GLY A 219 17.10 -5.60 4.83
N HIS A 220 17.43 -6.43 3.84
CA HIS A 220 16.92 -7.79 3.68
C HIS A 220 18.08 -8.79 3.66
N LEU A 221 17.80 -10.04 4.04
CA LEU A 221 18.77 -11.13 3.97
C LEU A 221 18.81 -11.73 2.58
N ASN A 222 20.00 -11.77 1.98
CA ASN A 222 20.27 -12.54 0.77
C ASN A 222 20.45 -14.05 1.08
N HIS A 223 20.53 -14.90 0.05
CA HIS A 223 20.65 -16.35 0.24
C HIS A 223 21.84 -16.80 1.09
N SER A 224 22.98 -16.11 1.00
CA SER A 224 24.17 -16.44 1.80
C SER A 224 23.97 -16.07 3.26
N GLU A 225 23.37 -14.92 3.56
CA GLU A 225 23.03 -14.52 4.93
C GLU A 225 22.00 -15.46 5.56
N ILE A 226 20.97 -15.88 4.80
CA ILE A 226 19.96 -16.84 5.27
C ILE A 226 20.63 -18.17 5.66
N ARG A 227 21.63 -18.62 4.90
CA ARG A 227 22.39 -19.84 5.20
C ARG A 227 23.17 -19.70 6.50
N LEU A 228 23.85 -18.57 6.71
CA LEU A 228 24.61 -18.30 7.93
C LEU A 228 23.70 -18.15 9.16
N LEU A 229 22.56 -17.49 9.01
CA LEU A 229 21.52 -17.40 10.02
C LEU A 229 21.01 -18.80 10.40
N LYS A 230 20.72 -19.66 9.41
CA LYS A 230 20.30 -21.04 9.66
C LYS A 230 21.35 -21.81 10.47
N ASP A 231 22.63 -21.74 10.07
CA ASP A 231 23.73 -22.36 10.80
C ASP A 231 23.87 -21.83 12.23
N TYR A 232 23.52 -20.57 12.48
CA TYR A 232 23.47 -19.99 13.82
C TYR A 232 22.30 -20.53 14.63
N LEU A 233 21.10 -20.58 14.06
CA LEU A 233 19.90 -21.11 14.71
C LEU A 233 20.12 -22.58 15.11
N ASP A 234 20.65 -23.40 14.20
CA ASP A 234 20.96 -24.81 14.46
C ASP A 234 21.96 -25.00 15.62
N ARG A 235 23.02 -24.17 15.67
CA ARG A 235 24.02 -24.22 16.75
C ARG A 235 23.48 -23.72 18.08
N SER A 236 22.63 -22.70 18.05
CA SER A 236 21.97 -22.12 19.23
C SER A 236 20.77 -22.94 19.69
N ARG A 237 20.41 -24.00 18.96
CA ARG A 237 19.21 -24.83 19.19
C ARG A 237 17.92 -24.02 19.19
N LEU A 238 17.87 -22.99 18.36
CA LEU A 238 16.68 -22.19 18.12
C LEU A 238 16.02 -22.67 16.84
N THR A 239 14.70 -22.81 16.88
CA THR A 239 13.88 -23.02 15.68
C THR A 239 13.59 -21.69 15.00
N TRP A 240 13.22 -21.75 13.71
CA TRP A 240 12.73 -20.57 12.98
C TRP A 240 11.54 -19.88 13.66
N ASN A 241 10.65 -20.66 14.29
CA ASN A 241 9.46 -20.11 14.95
C ASN A 241 9.81 -19.41 16.27
N GLU A 242 10.79 -19.92 17.04
CA GLU A 242 11.27 -19.23 18.24
C GLU A 242 11.97 -17.91 17.87
N ALA A 243 12.81 -17.91 16.85
CA ALA A 243 13.44 -16.68 16.36
C ALA A 243 12.40 -15.70 15.76
N TRP A 244 11.36 -16.22 15.10
CA TRP A 244 10.26 -15.39 14.61
C TRP A 244 9.46 -14.76 15.75
N ALA A 245 9.23 -15.48 16.85
CA ALA A 245 8.58 -14.90 18.03
C ALA A 245 9.40 -13.71 18.60
N THR A 246 10.73 -13.81 18.62
CA THR A 246 11.61 -12.67 18.96
C THR A 246 11.43 -11.51 17.99
N CYS A 247 11.50 -11.77 16.68
CA CYS A 247 11.27 -10.76 15.64
C CYS A 247 9.90 -10.07 15.78
N LEU A 248 8.86 -10.84 16.11
CA LEU A 248 7.52 -10.31 16.33
C LEU A 248 7.48 -9.42 17.56
N SER A 249 8.18 -9.78 18.66
CA SER A 249 8.34 -8.92 19.84
C SER A 249 9.03 -7.61 19.47
N ASP A 250 10.12 -7.66 18.73
CA ASP A 250 10.84 -6.44 18.33
C ASP A 250 10.02 -5.53 17.43
N PHE A 251 9.23 -6.12 16.52
CA PHE A 251 8.29 -5.38 15.69
C PHE A 251 7.18 -4.73 16.52
N ASN A 252 6.65 -5.49 17.47
CA ASN A 252 5.61 -5.12 18.41
C ASN A 252 6.03 -3.97 19.35
N ASP A 253 7.25 -4.05 19.87
CA ASP A 253 7.85 -3.09 20.81
C ASP A 253 8.56 -1.94 20.07
N ASN A 254 8.58 -1.99 18.73
CA ASN A 254 9.28 -1.04 17.87
C ASN A 254 10.79 -0.92 18.20
N HIS A 255 11.40 -2.01 18.68
CA HIS A 255 12.86 -2.13 18.81
C HIS A 255 13.52 -2.21 17.43
N TYR A 256 12.92 -3.01 16.54
CA TYR A 256 13.31 -3.09 15.14
C TYR A 256 12.08 -3.12 14.24
N THR A 257 12.09 -2.29 13.21
CA THR A 257 10.98 -2.21 12.26
C THR A 257 11.52 -2.26 10.84
N THR A 258 11.16 -3.33 10.13
CA THR A 258 11.43 -3.46 8.69
C THR A 258 10.89 -2.26 7.89
N ALA A 259 11.59 -1.85 6.84
CA ALA A 259 11.25 -0.66 6.06
C ALA A 259 9.85 -0.71 5.43
N ILE A 260 9.33 -1.90 5.11
CA ILE A 260 7.98 -2.06 4.56
C ILE A 260 6.88 -1.54 5.51
N ALA A 261 7.14 -1.45 6.83
CA ALA A 261 6.20 -0.83 7.76
C ALA A 261 5.95 0.66 7.47
N ARG A 262 6.85 1.34 6.75
CA ARG A 262 6.61 2.71 6.27
C ARG A 262 5.50 2.79 5.21
N ARG A 263 5.13 1.65 4.61
CA ARG A 263 4.08 1.54 3.59
C ARG A 263 2.71 1.16 4.18
N LEU A 264 2.58 1.07 5.51
CA LEU A 264 1.31 0.72 6.14
C LEU A 264 0.17 1.61 5.62
N THR A 265 -0.99 1.01 5.34
CA THR A 265 -2.19 1.76 4.97
C THR A 265 -2.63 2.66 6.12
N PRO A 266 -3.39 3.75 5.89
CA PRO A 266 -3.81 4.63 6.98
C PRO A 266 -4.50 3.90 8.14
N LEU A 267 -5.40 2.96 7.85
CA LEU A 267 -6.06 2.13 8.86
C LEU A 267 -5.07 1.23 9.63
N ALA A 268 -4.11 0.63 8.93
CA ALA A 268 -3.09 -0.20 9.54
C ALA A 268 -2.11 0.62 10.40
N GLN A 269 -1.78 1.84 9.97
CA GLN A 269 -0.92 2.75 10.70
C GLN A 269 -1.58 3.26 11.97
N GLN A 270 -2.90 3.49 11.97
CA GLN A 270 -3.64 3.79 13.20
C GLN A 270 -3.47 2.68 14.25
N LEU A 271 -3.63 1.42 13.85
CA LEU A 271 -3.42 0.26 14.74
C LEU A 271 -1.97 0.08 15.16
N TYR A 272 -1.02 0.33 14.26
CA TYR A 272 0.40 0.29 14.61
C TYR A 272 0.74 1.35 15.66
N ASN A 273 0.13 2.54 15.54
CA ASN A 273 0.39 3.66 16.44
C ASN A 273 -0.34 3.56 17.79
N THR A 274 -1.40 2.76 17.94
CA THR A 274 -2.09 2.62 19.25
C THR A 274 -1.17 2.13 20.35
N ARG A 275 -0.10 1.39 20.01
CA ARG A 275 0.91 0.94 20.97
C ARG A 275 2.05 1.95 21.20
N ARG A 276 2.28 2.86 20.25
CA ARG A 276 3.32 3.90 20.34
C ARG A 276 2.94 5.05 21.27
N LEU A 277 1.71 5.11 21.77
CA LEU A 277 1.34 6.04 22.82
C LEU A 277 2.02 5.59 24.11
N VAL A 278 3.32 5.93 24.18
CA VAL A 278 4.20 5.70 25.30
C VAL A 278 3.49 6.20 26.54
N ASN A 279 3.53 5.35 27.57
CA ASN A 279 3.12 5.64 28.92
C ASN A 279 3.90 6.86 29.44
N PHE A 280 3.42 8.08 29.15
CA PHE A 280 4.01 9.34 29.65
C PHE A 280 3.89 9.46 31.18
N GLY A 281 3.26 8.50 31.85
CA GLY A 281 2.96 8.46 33.28
C GLY A 281 4.11 8.05 34.21
N ASN A 282 5.35 8.48 33.95
CA ASN A 282 6.41 8.36 34.97
C ASN A 282 7.30 9.61 35.12
N SER A 283 6.80 10.78 34.68
CA SER A 283 7.32 12.05 35.16
C SER A 283 6.77 12.29 36.57
N SER A 284 7.43 11.70 37.57
CA SER A 284 7.06 11.67 38.99
C SER A 284 7.12 13.05 39.70
N THR A 285 6.76 14.16 39.04
CA THR A 285 6.87 15.52 39.59
C THR A 285 5.62 16.38 39.45
N VAL A 286 4.45 15.82 39.16
CA VAL A 286 3.19 16.58 39.25
C VAL A 286 2.46 16.21 40.53
N THR A 287 2.59 17.13 41.49
CA THR A 287 1.92 17.15 42.79
C THR A 287 0.42 17.44 42.64
N ASP A 288 -0.41 16.62 43.28
CA ASP A 288 -1.75 16.95 43.80
C ASP A 288 -2.75 17.61 42.84
N VAL A 289 -3.11 16.97 41.73
CA VAL A 289 -4.28 17.37 40.93
C VAL A 289 -5.19 16.16 40.65
N ASP A 290 -6.27 16.07 41.43
CA ASP A 290 -7.52 15.31 41.24
C ASP A 290 -7.47 13.94 40.52
N GLU A 291 -7.36 12.87 41.35
CA GLU A 291 -7.14 11.45 41.01
C GLU A 291 -8.32 10.69 40.33
N GLU A 292 -9.39 11.34 39.88
CA GLU A 292 -10.63 10.62 39.48
C GLU A 292 -10.85 10.41 37.96
N ASP A 293 -10.20 11.16 37.07
CA ASP A 293 -10.46 11.09 35.62
C ASP A 293 -9.44 10.26 34.80
N ASP A 294 -8.35 9.77 35.42
CA ASP A 294 -7.27 9.08 34.70
C ASP A 294 -7.43 7.53 34.60
N GLN A 295 -8.41 6.93 35.30
CA GLN A 295 -8.58 5.47 35.32
C GLN A 295 -9.02 4.84 33.98
N TYR A 296 -9.47 5.64 33.01
CA TYR A 296 -9.89 5.13 31.70
C TYR A 296 -8.71 4.78 30.80
N TYR A 297 -7.63 5.57 30.84
CA TYR A 297 -6.43 5.32 30.03
C TYR A 297 -5.54 4.23 30.65
N ASP A 298 -5.58 4.06 31.97
CA ASP A 298 -4.86 2.98 32.66
C ASP A 298 -5.40 1.58 32.31
N ARG A 299 -6.69 1.44 31.97
CA ARG A 299 -7.28 0.14 31.55
C ARG A 299 -6.93 -0.28 30.13
N MET A 300 -6.57 0.66 29.26
CA MET A 300 -5.98 0.38 27.94
C MET A 300 -4.47 0.12 28.04
N GLY A 301 -3.88 0.32 29.23
CA GLY A 301 -2.45 0.52 29.46
C GLY A 301 -1.59 -0.72 29.71
N GLU A 302 -2.15 -1.91 29.92
CA GLU A 302 -1.30 -3.09 30.23
C GLU A 302 -0.97 -3.99 29.02
N ASP A 303 -1.89 -4.21 28.08
CA ASP A 303 -1.61 -5.15 26.96
C ASP A 303 -1.59 -4.52 25.57
N GLY A 304 -2.17 -3.33 25.36
CA GLY A 304 -2.26 -2.69 24.04
C GLY A 304 -2.83 -3.60 22.94
N ILE A 305 -2.85 -3.12 21.70
CA ILE A 305 -3.10 -3.98 20.53
C ILE A 305 -1.73 -4.35 19.97
N LEU A 306 -1.39 -5.64 19.91
CA LEU A 306 -0.15 -6.12 19.32
C LEU A 306 -0.25 -6.04 17.79
N PRO A 307 0.53 -5.19 17.08
CA PRO A 307 0.36 -5.03 15.64
C PRO A 307 0.51 -6.35 14.88
N SER A 308 1.41 -7.23 15.31
CA SER A 308 1.60 -8.55 14.70
C SER A 308 0.37 -9.46 14.71
N GLU A 309 -0.55 -9.28 15.64
CA GLU A 309 -1.78 -10.09 15.75
C GLU A 309 -2.94 -9.58 14.89
N HIS A 310 -2.85 -8.34 14.42
CA HIS A 310 -3.94 -7.68 13.71
C HIS A 310 -3.59 -7.27 12.28
N LEU A 311 -2.31 -7.06 11.98
CA LEU A 311 -1.86 -6.70 10.64
C LEU A 311 -1.94 -7.91 9.70
N HIS A 312 -2.57 -7.68 8.56
CA HIS A 312 -2.77 -8.67 7.51
C HIS A 312 -1.82 -8.37 6.35
N ALA A 313 -1.04 -9.33 5.91
CA ALA A 313 -0.14 -9.19 4.77
C ALA A 313 -0.61 -10.07 3.61
N CYS A 314 -0.59 -9.56 2.38
CA CYS A 314 -0.57 -10.44 1.21
C CYS A 314 0.75 -11.22 1.17
N TYR A 315 0.84 -12.26 0.34
CA TYR A 315 2.03 -13.12 0.30
C TYR A 315 3.34 -12.35 0.12
N GLY A 316 3.40 -11.43 -0.86
CA GLY A 316 4.63 -10.66 -1.10
C GLY A 316 5.02 -9.78 0.07
N CYS A 317 4.07 -9.04 0.65
CA CYS A 317 4.35 -8.25 1.85
C CYS A 317 4.72 -9.14 3.05
N ALA A 318 4.15 -10.34 3.19
CA ALA A 318 4.51 -11.26 4.25
C ALA A 318 5.96 -11.73 4.13
N VAL A 319 6.39 -12.11 2.91
CA VAL A 319 7.79 -12.45 2.62
C VAL A 319 8.72 -11.28 2.96
N THR A 320 8.40 -10.07 2.50
CA THR A 320 9.20 -8.86 2.79
C THR A 320 9.26 -8.55 4.29
N VAL A 321 8.14 -8.63 5.00
CA VAL A 321 8.11 -8.39 6.46
C VAL A 321 8.94 -9.43 7.19
N VAL A 322 8.74 -10.73 6.91
CA VAL A 322 9.48 -11.82 7.56
C VAL A 322 10.97 -11.65 7.32
N ASN A 323 11.39 -11.53 6.05
CA ASN A 323 12.81 -11.44 5.71
C ASN A 323 13.46 -10.17 6.31
N GLY A 324 12.80 -9.01 6.21
CA GLY A 324 13.33 -7.76 6.77
C GLY A 324 13.40 -7.77 8.30
N GLN A 325 12.45 -8.41 8.98
CA GLN A 325 12.52 -8.59 10.44
C GLN A 325 13.66 -9.52 10.85
N PHE A 326 13.88 -10.62 10.10
CA PHE A 326 15.05 -11.47 10.32
C PHE A 326 16.38 -10.76 10.04
N TYR A 327 16.40 -9.76 9.17
CA TYR A 327 17.58 -8.90 9.02
C TYR A 327 17.91 -8.16 10.32
N GLY A 328 16.90 -7.58 11.00
CA GLY A 328 17.08 -6.94 12.31
C GLY A 328 17.63 -7.91 13.36
N PHE A 329 16.98 -9.07 13.50
CA PHE A 329 17.45 -10.14 14.38
C PHE A 329 18.89 -10.56 14.08
N TRP A 330 19.21 -10.77 12.80
CA TRP A 330 20.56 -11.20 12.41
C TRP A 330 21.60 -10.11 12.62
N LYS A 331 21.26 -8.84 12.37
CA LYS A 331 22.11 -7.69 12.67
C LYS A 331 22.52 -7.69 14.15
N GLU A 332 21.55 -7.83 15.06
CA GLU A 332 21.81 -7.87 16.50
C GLU A 332 22.74 -9.04 16.88
N VAL A 333 22.51 -10.23 16.32
CA VAL A 333 23.37 -11.40 16.55
C VAL A 333 24.82 -11.16 16.10
N VAL A 334 25.01 -10.51 14.94
CA VAL A 334 26.35 -10.18 14.44
C VAL A 334 27.01 -9.10 15.29
N GLU A 335 26.27 -8.06 15.69
CA GLU A 335 26.75 -6.97 16.57
C GLU A 335 27.17 -7.48 17.95
N ASN A 336 26.48 -8.48 18.49
CA ASN A 336 26.81 -9.15 19.75
C ASN A 336 28.03 -10.09 19.65
N GLY A 337 28.83 -9.96 18.60
CA GLY A 337 30.16 -10.56 18.51
C GLY A 337 30.13 -12.02 18.06
N LEU A 338 29.20 -12.39 17.17
CA LEU A 338 29.29 -13.67 16.47
C LEU A 338 30.60 -13.70 15.66
N GLN A 339 31.66 -14.26 16.27
CA GLN A 339 33.03 -14.29 15.76
C GLN A 339 33.20 -14.93 14.36
N ARG A 340 32.14 -15.52 13.80
CA ARG A 340 32.16 -16.22 12.52
C ARG A 340 31.88 -15.34 11.30
N ASP A 341 31.36 -14.12 11.44
CA ASP A 341 31.24 -13.24 10.28
C ASP A 341 32.58 -12.53 10.01
N LEU A 342 33.62 -13.35 9.77
CA LEU A 342 34.96 -12.91 9.34
C LEU A 342 34.97 -12.44 7.88
N ARG A 343 33.80 -12.37 7.24
CA ARG A 343 33.68 -11.83 5.88
C ARG A 343 33.97 -10.34 5.94
N GLU A 344 34.69 -9.87 4.93
CA GLU A 344 34.94 -8.43 4.75
C GLU A 344 33.60 -7.73 4.52
N LYS A 345 33.41 -6.53 5.09
CA LYS A 345 32.20 -5.74 4.85
C LYS A 345 32.12 -5.36 3.37
N CYS A 346 30.95 -5.56 2.75
CA CYS A 346 30.72 -5.05 1.41
C CYS A 346 30.74 -3.52 1.43
N PRO A 347 31.50 -2.83 0.55
CA PRO A 347 31.53 -1.37 0.52
C PRO A 347 30.18 -0.74 0.14
N HIS A 348 29.25 -1.53 -0.41
CA HIS A 348 27.90 -1.08 -0.76
C HIS A 348 26.86 -1.43 0.31
N GLY A 349 27.22 -2.15 1.38
CA GLY A 349 26.31 -2.54 2.46
C GLY A 349 25.03 -3.21 1.95
N THR A 350 23.90 -2.88 2.57
CA THR A 350 22.57 -3.39 2.19
C THR A 350 22.16 -3.03 0.76
N PHE A 351 22.69 -1.95 0.19
CA PHE A 351 22.40 -1.48 -1.17
C PHE A 351 23.15 -2.23 -2.28
N CYS A 352 23.94 -3.25 -1.95
CA CYS A 352 24.71 -3.98 -2.95
C CYS A 352 23.80 -4.82 -3.88
N GLU A 353 23.62 -4.43 -5.15
CA GLU A 353 22.86 -5.26 -6.11
C GLU A 353 23.50 -6.62 -6.37
N SER A 354 24.84 -6.70 -6.30
CA SER A 354 25.58 -7.93 -6.59
C SER A 354 25.31 -9.05 -5.58
N GLN A 355 24.87 -8.72 -4.36
CA GLN A 355 24.54 -9.71 -3.33
C GLN A 355 23.36 -10.61 -3.74
N TRP A 356 22.49 -10.13 -4.63
CA TRP A 356 21.30 -10.84 -5.09
C TRP A 356 21.54 -11.66 -6.36
N ARG A 357 22.52 -11.25 -7.19
CA ARG A 357 22.77 -11.84 -8.51
C ARG A 357 23.96 -12.79 -8.54
N THR A 358 24.93 -12.60 -7.65
CA THR A 358 26.20 -13.31 -7.66
C THR A 358 26.45 -13.96 -6.31
N GLU A 359 26.13 -15.24 -6.18
CA GLU A 359 26.29 -16.00 -4.93
C GLU A 359 27.70 -15.89 -4.35
N GLY A 360 28.74 -16.06 -5.19
CA GLY A 360 30.13 -15.92 -4.76
C GLY A 360 30.54 -14.51 -4.30
N HIS A 361 29.75 -13.47 -4.57
CA HIS A 361 29.93 -12.15 -3.97
C HIS A 361 29.36 -12.13 -2.55
N ALA A 362 28.10 -12.59 -2.38
CA ALA A 362 27.43 -12.67 -1.09
C ALA A 362 28.12 -13.65 -0.12
N GLU A 363 28.74 -14.72 -0.61
CA GLU A 363 29.51 -15.65 0.22
C GLU A 363 30.83 -15.06 0.75
N ARG A 364 31.41 -14.09 0.04
CA ARG A 364 32.71 -13.51 0.42
C ARG A 364 32.60 -12.26 1.27
N LEU A 365 31.57 -11.45 1.02
CA LEU A 365 31.39 -10.16 1.68
C LEU A 365 30.13 -10.19 2.56
N SER A 366 30.18 -9.53 3.72
CA SER A 366 29.02 -9.35 4.59
C SER A 366 28.22 -8.12 4.15
N HIS A 367 26.90 -8.28 4.11
CA HIS A 367 25.95 -7.19 3.76
C HIS A 367 25.13 -6.70 4.96
N ILE A 368 25.54 -7.11 6.17
CA ILE A 368 24.92 -6.71 7.42
C ILE A 368 25.58 -5.43 7.94
N GLU A 369 24.79 -4.36 8.07
CA GLU A 369 25.26 -3.09 8.62
C GLU A 369 25.47 -3.21 10.12
N THR A 370 26.73 -3.26 10.56
CA THR A 370 27.07 -3.19 11.99
C THR A 370 27.56 -1.81 12.38
N GLU A 371 27.04 -1.28 13.49
CA GLU A 371 27.41 0.01 14.07
C GLU A 371 28.82 -0.07 14.70
N GLY A 372 29.85 -0.11 13.86
CA GLY A 372 31.21 -0.40 14.34
C GLY A 372 32.26 -0.27 13.25
N THR A 373 32.69 0.98 13.02
CA THR A 373 34.07 1.48 12.92
C THR A 373 34.10 2.78 12.10
N GLY A 374 33.58 3.87 12.68
CA GLY A 374 34.20 5.21 12.58
C GLY A 374 34.47 5.87 11.22
N LEU A 375 33.72 5.57 10.16
CA LEU A 375 33.69 6.42 8.96
C LEU A 375 32.24 6.75 8.61
N THR A 376 31.73 7.78 9.27
CA THR A 376 30.51 8.49 8.91
C THR A 376 30.69 9.07 7.50
N VAL A 377 30.45 8.27 6.47
CA VAL A 377 30.15 8.80 5.15
C VAL A 377 28.74 9.38 5.28
N TYR A 378 28.66 10.67 5.57
CA TYR A 378 27.44 11.46 5.43
C TYR A 378 26.97 11.33 3.97
N ARG A 379 26.11 10.35 3.70
CA ARG A 379 25.21 10.42 2.55
C ARG A 379 24.01 11.24 3.02
N ASN A 380 23.89 12.44 2.48
CA ASN A 380 22.71 13.29 2.65
C ASN A 380 21.46 12.52 2.24
N SER A 381 20.75 11.94 3.21
CA SER A 381 19.38 11.45 3.06
C SER A 381 18.36 12.50 3.51
N SER A 382 18.80 13.74 3.78
CA SER A 382 17.97 14.84 4.28
C SER A 382 17.11 15.54 3.23
N GLU A 383 17.10 15.10 1.96
CA GLU A 383 16.25 15.72 0.93
C GLU A 383 14.84 15.12 0.80
N PHE A 384 14.45 14.15 1.64
CA PHE A 384 13.18 13.42 1.44
C PHE A 384 12.11 13.52 2.54
N TYR A 385 12.29 14.27 3.64
CA TYR A 385 11.33 14.24 4.75
C TYR A 385 10.90 15.57 5.41
N GLU A 386 11.18 16.75 4.85
CA GLU A 386 10.72 18.04 5.43
C GLU A 386 9.54 18.72 4.68
N ILE A 387 8.47 18.00 4.30
CA ILE A 387 7.30 18.62 3.62
C ILE A 387 5.96 18.42 4.37
N TYR A 388 5.93 17.97 5.63
CA TYR A 388 4.62 17.69 6.29
C TYR A 388 4.28 18.41 7.60
N ASP A 389 5.11 19.32 8.12
CA ASP A 389 4.81 19.99 9.42
C ASP A 389 4.34 21.46 9.35
N ASP A 390 4.14 22.06 8.17
CA ASP A 390 3.78 23.50 8.05
C ASP A 390 2.29 23.80 7.74
N PHE A 391 1.35 22.94 8.16
CA PHE A 391 -0.09 23.23 8.05
C PHE A 391 -0.77 23.23 9.42
N ASN A 392 -0.45 24.23 10.23
CA ASN A 392 -1.32 24.77 11.28
C ASN A 392 -0.89 26.21 11.59
N ASP A 393 -1.39 27.16 10.79
CA ASP A 393 -1.63 28.56 11.16
C ASP A 393 -2.72 29.17 10.27
#